data_AF-A0A5Q3QLT1-F1
#
_entry.id   AF-A0A5Q3QLT1-F1
#
_cell.length_a   1.000
_cell.length_b   1.000
_cell.length_c   1.000
_cell.angle_alpha   90.00
_cell.angle_beta   90.00
_cell.angle_gamma   90.00
#
_symmetry.space_group_name_H-M   'P 1'
#
loop_
_entity.id
_entity.type
_entity.pdbx_description
1 polymer ?
#
loop_
_entity_poly.entity_id
_entity_poly.type
_entity_poly.pdbx_seq_one_letter_code
_entity_poly.pdbx_strand_id
1 'polypeptide(L)' 'MSTTIKVNPSTRDRLAGVAREQGVSNDTALQRLIDEHEMHQVHAAYARLQEDSQAWADYNHDLDGWDSTVADGLDTEQGR' A
#
# COMPACT_ATOMS: atom_id res chain seq x y z
N MET A 1 17.66 6.77 15.15
CA MET A 1 18.95 6.06 15.24
C MET A 1 19.36 5.69 13.82
N SER A 2 20.65 5.65 13.49
CA SER A 2 21.13 5.27 12.15
C SER A 2 21.93 3.97 12.21
N THR A 3 21.75 3.11 11.21
CA THR A 3 22.57 1.92 10.98
C THR A 3 23.23 1.99 9.59
N THR A 4 24.24 1.16 9.33
CA THR A 4 24.96 1.13 8.05
C THR A 4 24.84 -0.25 7.42
N ILE A 5 24.41 -0.30 6.16
CA ILE A 5 24.37 -1.52 5.35
C ILE A 5 25.41 -1.43 4.22
N LYS A 6 26.04 -2.56 3.89
CA LYS A 6 26.93 -2.64 2.73
C LYS A 6 26.10 -2.93 1.48
N VAL A 7 26.29 -2.11 0.46
CA VAL A 7 25.66 -2.27 -0.87
C VAL A 7 26.70 -2.06 -1.95
N ASN A 8 26.43 -2.56 -3.16
CA ASN A 8 27.27 -2.24 -4.31
C ASN A 8 27.25 -0.73 -4.60
N PRO A 9 28.36 -0.13 -5.07
CA PRO A 9 28.42 1.29 -5.39
C PRO A 9 27.32 1.72 -6.37
N SER A 10 27.05 0.90 -7.39
CA SER A 10 25.98 1.16 -8.36
C SER A 10 24.59 1.23 -7.71
N THR A 11 24.29 0.39 -6.72
CA THR A 11 23.03 0.43 -5.98
C THR A 11 22.90 1.71 -5.15
N ARG A 12 23.97 2.10 -4.46
CA ARG A 12 24.01 3.36 -3.71
C ARG A 12 23.78 4.55 -4.64
N ASP A 13 24.42 4.57 -5.80
CA ASP A 13 24.32 5.68 -6.75
C ASP A 13 22.92 5.77 -7.36
N ARG A 14 22.28 4.63 -7.64
CA ARG A 14 20.87 4.57 -8.04
C ARG A 14 19.94 5.10 -6.94
N LEU A 15 20.13 4.68 -5.69
CA LEU A 15 19.35 5.18 -4.56
C LEU A 15 19.51 6.70 -4.39
N ALA A 16 20.74 7.20 -4.55
CA ALA A 16 21.02 8.63 -4.52
C ALA A 16 20.33 9.39 -5.67
N GLY A 17 20.23 8.79 -6.86
CA GLY A 17 19.44 9.32 -7.97
C GLY A 17 17.96 9.48 -7.60
N VAL A 18 17.34 8.40 -7.10
CA VAL A 18 15.94 8.39 -6.66
C VAL A 18 15.70 9.43 -5.56
N ALA A 19 16.57 9.48 -4.55
CA ALA A 19 16.45 10.44 -3.45
C ALA A 19 16.51 11.89 -3.95
N ARG A 20 17.40 12.19 -4.91
CA ARG A 20 17.52 13.52 -5.52
C ARG A 20 16.30 13.89 -6.35
N GLU A 21 15.78 12.97 -7.16
CA GLU A 21 14.57 13.19 -7.97
C GLU A 21 13.36 13.49 -7.09
N GLN A 22 13.25 12.80 -5.95
CA GLN A 22 12.17 13.00 -4.99
C GLN A 22 12.42 14.16 -4.00
N GLY A 23 13.60 14.77 -4.01
CA GLY A 23 13.98 15.83 -3.07
C GLY A 23 14.07 15.38 -1.61
N VAL A 24 14.38 14.11 -1.36
CA VAL A 24 14.44 13.52 0.00
C VAL A 24 15.81 12.94 0.32
N SER A 25 15.99 12.49 1.56
CA SER A 25 17.21 11.78 1.98
C SER A 25 17.26 10.35 1.42
N ASN A 26 18.46 9.77 1.31
CA ASN A 26 18.61 8.36 0.91
C ASN A 26 17.87 7.39 1.84
N ASP A 27 17.82 7.70 3.14
CA ASP A 27 17.11 6.91 4.14
C ASP A 27 15.60 6.93 3.89
N THR A 28 15.03 8.13 3.66
CA THR A 28 13.62 8.31 3.31
C THR A 28 13.27 7.64 1.98
N ALA A 29 14.13 7.77 0.97
CA ALA A 29 13.94 7.11 -0.31
C ALA A 29 13.96 5.58 -0.18
N LEU A 30 14.88 5.05 0.64
CA LEU A 30 14.94 3.62 0.93
C LEU A 30 13.69 3.13 1.65
N GLN A 31 13.22 3.87 2.66
CA GLN A 31 11.98 3.53 3.38
C GLN A 31 10.79 3.45 2.43
N ARG A 32 10.61 4.45 1.56
CA ARG A 32 9.53 4.46 0.56
C ARG A 32 9.60 3.27 -0.38
N LEU A 33 10.79 2.92 -0.86
CA LEU A 33 10.97 1.74 -1.73
C LEU A 33 10.62 0.43 -1.02
N ILE A 34 10.87 0.34 0.29
CA ILE A 34 10.47 -0.80 1.11
C ILE A 34 8.95 -0.83 1.25
N ASP A 35 8.34 0.30 1.60
CA ASP A 35 6.87 0.42 1.75
C ASP A 35 6.16 0.06 0.43
N GLU A 36 6.67 0.55 -0.71
CA GLU A 36 6.18 0.21 -2.05
C GLU A 36 6.30 -1.30 -2.32
N HIS A 37 7.44 -1.91 -1.98
CA HIS A 37 7.62 -3.35 -2.14
C HIS A 37 6.61 -4.15 -1.31
N GLU A 38 6.35 -3.75 -0.07
CA GLU A 38 5.37 -4.39 0.81
C GLU A 38 3.95 -4.24 0.24
N MET A 39 3.59 -3.06 -0.25
CA MET A 39 2.28 -2.85 -0.90
C MET A 39 2.13 -3.67 -2.18
N HIS A 40 3.19 -3.84 -2.96
CA HIS A 40 3.17 -4.73 -4.13
C HIS A 40 2.91 -6.19 -3.72
N GLN A 41 3.45 -6.65 -2.59
CA GLN A 41 3.17 -8.00 -2.08
C GLN A 41 1.71 -8.16 -1.65
N VAL A 42 1.13 -7.13 -1.02
CA VAL A 42 -0.30 -7.11 -0.64
C VAL A 42 -1.18 -7.19 -1.90
N HIS A 43 -0.90 -6.35 -2.91
CA HIS A 43 -1.64 -6.40 -4.17
C HIS A 43 -1.50 -7.75 -4.87
N ALA A 44 -0.31 -8.37 -4.85
CA ALA A 44 -0.11 -9.70 -5.40
C ALA A 44 -0.84 -10.80 -4.61
N ALA A 45 -1.00 -10.65 -3.29
CA ALA A 45 -1.82 -11.55 -2.48
C ALA A 45 -3.31 -11.39 -2.81
N TYR A 46 -3.77 -10.15 -2.98
CA TYR A 46 -5.14 -9.85 -3.37
C TYR A 46 -5.48 -10.39 -4.77
N ALA A 47 -4.57 -10.23 -5.73
CA ALA A 47 -4.74 -10.81 -7.07
C ALA A 47 -4.89 -12.33 -7.02
N ARG A 48 -4.10 -13.01 -6.19
CA ARG A 48 -4.24 -14.47 -5.97
C ARG A 48 -5.58 -14.85 -5.33
N LEU A 49 -6.09 -14.02 -4.42
CA LEU A 49 -7.43 -14.21 -3.84
C LEU A 49 -8.52 -14.11 -4.92
N GLN A 50 -8.40 -13.13 -5.83
CA GLN A 50 -9.37 -12.94 -6.93
C GLN A 50 -9.38 -14.09 -7.93
N GLU A 51 -8.26 -14.80 -8.10
CA GLU A 51 -8.17 -15.99 -8.96
C GLU A 51 -8.89 -17.22 -8.36
N ASP A 52 -9.08 -17.27 -7.04
CA ASP A 52 -9.87 -18.29 -6.36
C ASP A 52 -11.35 -17.88 -6.31
N SER A 53 -12.16 -18.45 -7.20
CA SER A 53 -13.57 -18.09 -7.35
C SER A 53 -14.40 -18.30 -6.08
N GLN A 54 -14.07 -19.29 -5.24
CA GLN A 54 -14.82 -19.55 -4.02
C GLN A 54 -14.43 -18.54 -2.94
N ALA A 55 -13.13 -18.38 -2.69
CA ALA A 55 -12.63 -17.43 -1.69
C ALA A 55 -12.99 -15.97 -2.06
N TRP A 56 -13.01 -15.64 -3.35
CA TRP A 56 -13.46 -14.35 -3.85
C TRP A 56 -14.96 -14.14 -3.65
N ALA A 57 -15.80 -15.16 -3.86
CA ALA A 57 -17.23 -15.07 -3.60
C ALA A 57 -17.52 -14.88 -2.12
N ASP A 58 -16.83 -15.60 -1.24
CA ASP A 58 -16.95 -15.47 0.22
C ASP A 58 -16.55 -14.05 0.68
N TYR A 59 -15.44 -13.52 0.17
CA TYR A 59 -15.00 -12.15 0.45
C TYR A 59 -16.04 -11.09 0.01
N ASN A 60 -16.62 -11.23 -1.19
CA ASN A 60 -17.66 -10.30 -1.65
C ASN A 60 -18.96 -10.43 -0.86
N HIS A 61 -19.33 -11.64 -0.43
CA HIS A 61 -20.51 -11.84 0.41
C HIS A 61 -20.38 -11.10 1.74
N ASP A 62 -19.18 -11.15 2.36
CA ASP A 62 -18.89 -10.37 3.55
C ASP A 62 -19.03 -8.87 3.27
N LEU A 63 -18.43 -8.37 2.19
CA LEU A 63 -18.53 -6.95 1.79
C LEU A 63 -19.97 -6.47 1.58
N ASP A 64 -20.81 -7.28 0.90
CA ASP A 64 -22.23 -6.97 0.69
C ASP A 64 -22.97 -6.81 2.03
N GLY A 65 -22.60 -7.59 3.05
CA GLY A 65 -23.13 -7.44 4.40
C GLY A 65 -22.81 -6.07 5.01
N TRP A 66 -21.60 -5.54 4.77
CA TRP A 66 -21.17 -4.22 5.25
C TRP A 66 -21.72 -3.06 4.42
N ASP A 67 -22.06 -3.28 3.14
CA ASP A 67 -22.62 -2.23 2.27
C ASP A 67 -23.91 -1.62 2.85
N SER A 68 -24.69 -2.41 3.60
CA SER A 68 -25.88 -1.94 4.33
C SER A 68 -25.61 -0.81 5.33
N THR A 69 -24.36 -0.64 5.78
CA THR A 69 -23.94 0.37 6.77
C THR A 69 -23.28 1.60 6.14
N VAL A 70 -23.14 1.66 4.81
CA VAL A 70 -22.41 2.74 4.11
C VAL A 70 -23.07 4.12 4.29
N ALA A 71 -24.39 4.14 4.51
CA ALA A 71 -25.17 5.37 4.69
C ALA A 71 -25.36 5.78 6.16
N ASP A 72 -24.89 4.96 7.10
CA ASP A 72 -25.06 5.21 8.53
C ASP A 72 -24.32 6.50 8.94
N GLY A 73 -25.06 7.47 9.50
CA GLY A 73 -24.51 8.75 9.95
C GLY A 73 -24.37 9.82 8.86
N LEU A 74 -24.80 9.57 7.62
CA LEU A 74 -24.87 10.58 6.56
C LEU A 74 -26.18 11.40 6.56
N ASP A 75 -27.14 11.05 7.42
CA ASP A 75 -28.44 11.75 7.60
C ASP A 75 -28.36 13.00 8.52
N THR A 76 -27.36 13.84 8.33
CA THR A 76 -27.32 15.17 8.97
C THR A 76 -26.91 16.24 7.97
N GLU A 77 -27.91 16.91 7.37
CA GLU A 77 -27.94 18.35 6.98
C GLU A 77 -28.93 18.68 5.83
N GLN A 78 -30.14 18.11 5.83
CA GLN A 78 -31.26 18.73 5.09
C GLN A 78 -32.54 18.72 5.92
N GLY A 79 -32.70 19.74 6.77
CA GLY A 79 -34.02 20.10 7.29
C GLY A 79 -34.08 20.63 8.72
N ARG A 80 -33.60 21.86 8.95
CA ARG A 80 -34.33 23.00 9.56
C ARG A 80 -33.36 24.01 10.16
#